data_AF-A0A9X1GHI4-F1
#
_entry.id   AF-A0A9X1GHI4-F1
#
_cell.length_a   1.000
_cell.length_b   1.000
_cell.length_c   1.000
_cell.angle_alpha   90.00
_cell.angle_beta   90.00
_cell.angle_gamma   90.00
#
_symmetry.space_group_name_H-M   'P 1'
#
loop_
_entity.id
_entity.type
_entity.pdbx_description
1 polymer ?
#
loop_
_entity_poly.entity_id
_entity_poly.type
_entity_poly.pdbx_seq_one_letter_code
_entity_poly.pdbx_strand_id
1 'polypeptide(L)'
;MSESPLKSLAEYSQFVSQILNRSDVERSTLVLWSNSPYTGTAEGEVFFKGNIKLRMREELDFDAELITSYGYEVYRNNEKLYWYDDFPHPKDASLASTFPHHKHVPPEMKRNRIPAPNISFIHPNLPFLIQEIEALIQ
;
A
#
# COMPACT_ATOMS: atom_id res chain seq x y z
N MET A 1 -16.57 -17.35 -2.82
CA MET A 1 -15.70 -16.58 -1.92
C MET A 1 -14.36 -16.51 -2.62
N SER A 2 -13.93 -15.34 -3.09
CA SER A 2 -12.57 -15.24 -3.64
C SER A 2 -11.59 -15.51 -2.50
N GLU A 3 -10.71 -16.48 -2.68
CA GLU A 3 -9.67 -16.77 -1.69
C GLU A 3 -8.78 -15.53 -1.48
N SER A 4 -8.35 -15.31 -0.23
CA SER A 4 -7.42 -14.21 0.07
C SER A 4 -6.13 -14.40 -0.73
N PRO A 5 -5.63 -13.36 -1.43
CA PRO A 5 -4.36 -13.47 -2.14
C PRO A 5 -3.16 -13.52 -1.17
N LEU A 6 -3.37 -13.27 0.13
CA LEU A 6 -2.34 -13.35 1.17
C LEU A 6 -2.03 -14.80 1.61
N LYS A 7 -2.51 -15.82 0.89
CA LYS A 7 -2.30 -17.24 1.22
C LYS A 7 -0.94 -17.80 0.80
N SER A 8 -0.29 -17.19 -0.19
CA SER A 8 1.02 -17.63 -0.66
C SER A 8 1.68 -16.56 -1.53
N LEU A 9 3.00 -16.69 -1.74
CA LEU A 9 3.73 -15.82 -2.67
C LEU A 9 3.14 -15.90 -4.09
N ALA A 10 2.73 -17.09 -4.54
CA ALA A 10 2.21 -17.28 -5.89
C ALA A 10 0.88 -16.55 -6.09
N GLU A 11 -0.05 -16.72 -5.14
CA GLU A 11 -1.36 -16.05 -5.15
C GLU A 11 -1.20 -14.53 -5.06
N TYR A 12 -0.32 -14.04 -4.18
CA TYR A 12 -0.09 -12.60 -4.05
C TYR A 12 0.57 -12.01 -5.29
N SER A 13 1.50 -12.74 -5.92
CA SER A 13 2.14 -12.33 -7.19
C SER A 13 1.13 -12.26 -8.33
N GLN A 14 0.25 -13.25 -8.43
CA GLN A 14 -0.82 -13.26 -9.41
C GLN A 14 -1.79 -12.10 -9.19
N PHE A 15 -2.20 -11.86 -7.95
CA PHE A 15 -3.03 -10.72 -7.57
C PHE A 15 -2.40 -9.39 -7.98
N VAL A 16 -1.13 -9.17 -7.65
CA VAL A 16 -0.39 -7.95 -8.02
C VAL A 16 -0.33 -7.79 -9.54
N SER A 17 0.01 -8.85 -10.27
CA SER A 17 0.07 -8.80 -11.74
C SER A 17 -1.29 -8.46 -12.36
N GLN A 18 -2.39 -9.00 -11.82
CA GLN A 18 -3.72 -8.74 -12.32
C GLN A 18 -4.19 -7.32 -12.03
N ILE A 19 -3.99 -6.83 -10.79
CA ILE A 19 -4.49 -5.52 -10.39
C ILE A 19 -3.73 -4.37 -11.03
N LEU A 20 -2.46 -4.59 -11.38
CA LEU A 20 -1.64 -3.62 -12.11
C LEU A 20 -1.87 -3.63 -13.62
N ASN A 21 -2.63 -4.60 -14.17
CA ASN A 21 -3.02 -4.61 -15.57
C ASN A 21 -4.17 -3.63 -15.83
N ARG A 22 -3.88 -2.33 -15.75
CA ARG A 22 -4.84 -1.23 -15.90
C ARG A 22 -4.31 -0.20 -16.88
N SER A 23 -5.23 0.47 -17.59
CA SER A 23 -4.88 1.49 -18.59
C SER A 23 -4.15 2.71 -18.03
N ASP A 24 -4.29 2.98 -16.73
CA ASP A 24 -3.69 4.14 -16.08
C ASP A 24 -2.34 3.85 -15.44
N VAL A 25 -1.93 2.57 -15.41
CA VAL A 25 -0.57 2.14 -15.04
C VAL A 25 0.29 2.14 -16.30
N GLU A 26 1.34 2.94 -16.31
CA GLU A 26 2.28 3.04 -17.43
C GLU A 26 3.39 1.99 -17.34
N ARG A 27 3.87 1.71 -16.13
CA ARG A 27 4.85 0.66 -15.82
C ARG A 27 4.91 0.36 -14.34
N SER A 28 5.48 -0.79 -13.99
CA SER A 28 5.74 -1.20 -12.61
C SER A 28 7.12 -1.82 -12.47
N THR A 29 7.80 -1.49 -11.36
CA THR A 29 9.01 -2.19 -10.88
C THR A 29 8.72 -3.02 -9.63
N LEU A 30 7.44 -3.12 -9.23
CA LEU A 30 7.02 -3.91 -8.07
C LEU A 30 7.44 -5.37 -8.26
N VAL A 31 8.33 -5.83 -7.40
CA VAL A 31 8.83 -7.20 -7.35
C VAL A 31 8.38 -7.86 -6.05
N LEU A 32 8.09 -9.15 -6.15
CA LEU A 32 7.73 -9.98 -5.02
C LEU A 32 8.76 -11.09 -4.89
N TRP A 33 9.23 -11.32 -3.66
CA TRP A 33 10.15 -12.41 -3.38
C TRP A 33 9.86 -13.05 -2.02
N SER A 34 10.21 -14.34 -1.91
CA SER A 34 10.14 -15.08 -0.65
C SER A 34 11.35 -14.73 0.23
N ASN A 35 11.09 -14.47 1.51
CA ASN A 35 12.12 -14.38 2.54
C ASN A 35 12.26 -15.73 3.28
N SER A 36 11.19 -16.52 3.31
CA SER A 36 11.12 -17.88 3.86
C SER A 36 9.96 -18.65 3.19
N PRO A 37 9.73 -19.94 3.51
CA PRO A 37 8.59 -20.69 2.97
C PRO A 37 7.22 -20.03 3.22
N TYR A 38 7.10 -19.21 4.27
CA TYR A 38 5.83 -18.61 4.71
C TYR A 38 5.84 -17.09 4.71
N THR A 39 6.95 -16.44 4.36
CA THR A 39 7.04 -14.98 4.38
C THR A 39 7.60 -14.43 3.08
N GLY A 40 7.21 -13.20 2.75
CA GLY A 40 7.66 -12.52 1.55
C GLY A 40 7.70 -11.01 1.72
N THR A 41 8.24 -10.36 0.69
CA THR A 41 8.22 -8.91 0.57
C THR A 41 7.75 -8.55 -0.83
N ALA A 42 6.87 -7.55 -0.91
CA ALA A 42 6.51 -6.87 -2.13
C ALA A 42 7.07 -5.44 -2.06
N GLU A 43 7.98 -5.08 -2.97
CA GLU A 43 8.60 -3.75 -2.96
C GLU A 43 8.83 -3.23 -4.38
N GLY A 44 8.65 -1.93 -4.56
CA GLY A 44 9.01 -1.25 -5.79
C GLY A 44 8.14 -0.04 -6.02
N GLU A 45 7.99 0.31 -7.30
CA GLU A 45 7.29 1.51 -7.70
C GLU A 45 6.30 1.20 -8.83
N VAL A 46 5.09 1.76 -8.74
CA VAL A 46 4.07 1.72 -9.79
C VAL A 46 3.92 3.13 -10.33
N PHE A 47 4.07 3.28 -11.65
CA PHE A 47 4.02 4.54 -12.35
C PHE A 47 2.68 4.64 -13.07
N PHE A 48 2.00 5.74 -12.84
CA PHE A 48 0.69 6.04 -13.38
C PHE A 48 0.76 7.25 -14.31
N LYS A 49 -0.26 7.39 -15.16
CA LYS A 49 -0.49 8.62 -15.92
C LYS A 49 -0.49 9.86 -15.03
N GLY A 50 -0.24 11.02 -15.64
CA GLY A 50 -0.21 12.29 -14.91
C GLY A 50 1.04 12.47 -14.04
N ASN A 51 2.13 11.74 -14.37
CA ASN A 51 3.40 11.74 -13.63
C ASN A 51 3.24 11.37 -12.15
N ILE A 52 2.29 10.46 -11.84
CA ILE A 52 2.05 10.00 -10.47
C ILE A 52 2.79 8.69 -10.25
N LYS A 53 3.38 8.51 -9.07
CA LYS A 53 4.08 7.30 -8.69
C LYS A 53 3.69 6.86 -7.29
N LEU A 54 3.31 5.60 -7.15
CA LEU A 54 3.28 4.90 -5.87
C LEU A 54 4.63 4.24 -5.65
N ARG A 55 5.33 4.57 -4.57
CA ARG A 55 6.43 3.77 -4.03
C ARG A 55 5.88 2.96 -2.87
N MET A 56 6.08 1.65 -2.87
CA MET A 56 5.53 0.79 -1.83
C MET A 56 6.52 -0.26 -1.34
N ARG A 57 6.30 -0.67 -0.10
CA ARG A 57 6.84 -1.88 0.50
C ARG A 57 5.78 -2.52 1.41
N GLU A 58 5.62 -3.82 1.29
CA GLU A 58 4.82 -4.66 2.20
C GLU A 58 5.67 -5.85 2.66
N GLU A 59 5.64 -6.15 3.96
CA GLU A 59 6.08 -7.42 4.52
C GLU A 59 4.86 -8.33 4.70
N LEU A 60 5.01 -9.60 4.31
CA LEU A 60 3.90 -10.54 4.18
C LEU A 60 4.19 -11.79 5.01
N ASP A 61 3.16 -12.23 5.75
CA ASP A 61 3.10 -13.52 6.42
C ASP A 61 1.95 -14.33 5.81
N PHE A 62 2.31 -15.34 5.02
CA PHE A 62 1.35 -16.18 4.29
C PHE A 62 0.72 -17.26 5.17
N ASP A 63 1.36 -17.65 6.28
CA ASP A 63 0.77 -18.60 7.24
C ASP A 63 -0.32 -17.90 8.08
N ALA A 64 -0.08 -16.64 8.44
CA ALA A 64 -1.06 -15.80 9.11
C ALA A 64 -2.08 -15.14 8.15
N GLU A 65 -1.84 -15.19 6.84
CA GLU A 65 -2.56 -14.44 5.80
C GLU A 65 -2.60 -12.91 6.06
N LEU A 66 -1.46 -12.34 6.46
CA LEU A 66 -1.32 -10.93 6.87
C LEU A 66 -0.29 -10.15 6.05
N ILE A 67 -0.54 -8.84 5.94
CA ILE A 67 0.50 -7.83 5.80
C ILE A 67 0.99 -7.52 7.22
N THR A 68 2.27 -7.74 7.51
CA THR A 68 2.85 -7.54 8.85
C THR A 68 3.43 -6.15 9.03
N SER A 69 3.85 -5.50 7.94
CA SER A 69 4.23 -4.10 7.92
C SER A 69 4.11 -3.51 6.52
N TYR A 70 3.90 -2.20 6.42
CA TYR A 70 3.84 -1.53 5.13
C TYR A 70 4.33 -0.08 5.15
N GLY A 71 4.67 0.42 3.96
CA GLY A 71 4.80 1.84 3.69
C GLY A 71 4.38 2.15 2.26
N TYR A 72 3.48 3.12 2.09
CA TYR A 72 2.98 3.56 0.77
C TYR A 72 3.22 5.05 0.62
N GLU A 73 4.04 5.46 -0.33
CA GLU A 73 4.32 6.87 -0.61
C GLU A 73 3.82 7.23 -2.00
N VAL A 74 3.03 8.31 -2.12
CA VAL A 74 2.53 8.79 -3.41
C VAL A 74 3.20 10.09 -3.77
N TYR A 75 3.72 10.15 -4.98
CA TYR A 75 4.42 11.29 -5.54
C TYR A 75 3.75 11.77 -6.82
N ARG A 76 3.79 13.07 -7.10
CA ARG A 76 3.59 13.63 -8.45
C ARG A 76 4.87 14.34 -8.86
N ASN A 77 5.43 13.95 -10.01
CA ASN A 77 6.81 14.29 -10.36
C ASN A 77 7.76 13.88 -9.22
N ASN A 78 8.44 14.85 -8.60
CA ASN A 78 9.35 14.63 -7.47
C ASN A 78 8.76 15.12 -6.13
N GLU A 79 7.50 15.56 -6.12
CA GLU A 79 6.82 16.05 -4.92
C GLU A 79 6.01 14.93 -4.27
N LYS A 80 6.26 14.66 -2.99
CA LYS A 80 5.45 13.72 -2.20
C LYS A 80 4.10 14.37 -1.90
N LEU A 81 3.01 13.74 -2.33
CA LEU A 81 1.65 14.20 -2.09
C LEU A 81 1.15 13.76 -0.71
N TYR A 82 1.39 12.50 -0.35
CA TYR A 82 1.01 11.89 0.92
C TYR A 82 1.73 10.56 1.10
N TRP A 83 1.62 9.98 2.30
CA TRP A 83 1.98 8.58 2.52
C TRP A 83 1.11 7.93 3.59
N TYR A 84 1.17 6.60 3.63
CA TYR A 84 0.60 5.77 4.68
C TYR A 84 1.73 4.95 5.30
N ASP A 85 1.69 4.80 6.62
CA ASP A 85 2.53 3.85 7.34
C ASP A 85 1.76 3.27 8.53
N ASP A 86 2.37 2.29 9.18
CA ASP A 86 1.86 1.55 10.33
C ASP A 86 2.59 1.93 11.64
N PHE A 87 3.33 3.04 11.67
CA PHE A 87 4.05 3.44 12.87
C PHE A 87 3.05 3.82 13.98
N PRO A 88 3.09 3.17 15.15
CA PRO A 88 2.04 3.32 16.15
C PRO A 88 2.07 4.69 16.83
N HIS A 89 0.91 5.34 16.89
CA HIS A 89 0.68 6.60 17.61
C HIS A 89 -0.33 6.45 18.76
N PRO A 90 -0.05 5.65 19.81
CA PRO A 90 -1.04 5.29 20.84
C PRO A 90 -1.51 6.45 21.72
N LYS A 91 -0.80 7.58 21.70
CA LYS A 91 -1.17 8.79 22.46
C LYS A 91 -2.03 9.78 21.66
N ASP A 92 -2.22 9.53 20.37
CA ASP A 92 -3.05 10.36 19.52
C ASP A 92 -4.47 9.76 19.43
N ALA A 93 -5.39 10.29 20.25
CA ALA A 93 -6.76 9.82 20.29
C ALA A 93 -7.50 10.02 18.95
N SER A 94 -7.05 10.93 18.09
CA SER A 94 -7.68 11.15 16.78
C SER A 94 -7.44 10.00 15.80
N LEU A 95 -6.40 9.19 16.02
CA LEU A 95 -6.03 8.04 15.17
C LEU A 95 -6.51 6.69 15.71
N ALA A 96 -7.14 6.68 16.89
CA ALA A 96 -7.51 5.45 17.60
C ALA A 96 -8.46 4.55 16.79
N SER A 97 -9.33 5.13 15.95
CA SER A 97 -10.31 4.38 15.16
C SER A 97 -9.69 3.48 14.09
N THR A 98 -8.45 3.75 13.68
CA THR A 98 -7.76 2.98 12.65
C THR A 98 -6.38 2.53 13.10
N PHE A 99 -6.08 2.56 14.40
CA PHE A 99 -4.75 2.22 14.93
C PHE A 99 -4.27 0.84 14.42
N PRO A 100 -3.03 0.72 13.90
CA PRO A 100 -2.00 1.77 13.78
C PRO A 100 -2.06 2.58 12.47
N HIS A 101 -2.97 2.23 11.56
CA HIS A 101 -3.10 2.77 10.22
C HIS A 101 -3.43 4.26 10.21
N HIS A 102 -2.62 5.03 9.51
CA HIS A 102 -2.87 6.45 9.31
C HIS A 102 -2.28 6.93 7.99
N LYS A 103 -2.77 8.09 7.54
CA LYS A 103 -2.29 8.79 6.36
C LYS A 103 -1.68 10.12 6.77
N HIS A 104 -0.54 10.44 6.19
CA HIS A 104 0.10 11.74 6.30
C HIS A 104 -0.24 12.63 5.11
N VAL A 105 -0.79 13.81 5.36
CA VAL A 105 -1.33 14.71 4.32
C VAL A 105 -0.91 16.18 4.52
N PRO A 106 -0.80 17.01 3.46
CA PRO A 106 -0.47 18.42 3.61
C PRO A 106 -1.54 19.20 4.39
N PRO A 107 -1.20 20.35 5.01
CA PRO A 107 0.13 20.92 5.20
C PRO A 107 0.93 20.21 6.32
N GLU A 108 2.24 20.46 6.40
CA GLU A 108 3.14 19.87 7.42
C GLU A 108 2.98 18.36 7.61
N MET A 109 3.06 17.59 6.51
CA MET A 109 2.71 16.17 6.51
C MET A 109 3.31 15.34 7.65
N LYS A 110 4.52 15.64 8.14
CA LYS A 110 5.13 14.91 9.29
C LYS A 110 4.33 15.03 10.61
N ARG A 111 3.46 16.03 10.72
CA ARG A 111 2.63 16.33 11.89
C ARG A 111 1.14 16.20 11.60
N ASN A 112 0.74 16.31 10.34
CA ASN A 112 -0.65 16.20 9.93
C ASN A 112 -1.00 14.77 9.49
N ARG A 113 -1.69 14.07 10.39
CA ARG A 113 -2.11 12.67 10.24
C ARG A 113 -3.62 12.58 10.29
N ILE A 114 -4.18 11.70 9.49
CA ILE A 114 -5.61 11.36 9.53
C ILE A 114 -5.81 9.84 9.60
N PRO A 115 -6.94 9.37 10.16
CA PRO A 115 -7.29 7.96 10.15
C PRO A 115 -7.31 7.38 8.73
N ALA A 116 -6.93 6.10 8.59
CA ALA A 116 -6.90 5.38 7.32
C ALA A 116 -7.80 4.13 7.36
N PRO A 117 -9.13 4.28 7.30
CA PRO A 117 -10.07 3.18 7.55
C PRO A 117 -10.09 2.10 6.46
N ASN A 118 -9.51 2.39 5.29
CA ASN A 118 -9.45 1.46 4.16
C ASN A 118 -8.07 0.78 4.03
N ILE A 119 -7.14 1.06 4.96
CA ILE A 119 -5.86 0.37 5.07
C ILE A 119 -5.97 -0.68 6.16
N SER A 120 -5.38 -1.85 5.93
CA SER A 120 -5.54 -3.03 6.77
C SER A 120 -4.34 -3.95 6.70
N PHE A 121 -4.22 -4.81 7.71
CA PHE A 121 -3.30 -5.94 7.71
C PHE A 121 -3.91 -7.22 7.14
N ILE A 122 -5.25 -7.35 7.14
CA ILE A 122 -5.93 -8.62 6.84
C ILE A 122 -6.46 -8.71 5.41
N HIS A 123 -6.25 -7.67 4.60
CA HIS A 123 -6.57 -7.68 3.17
C HIS A 123 -5.59 -6.79 2.40
N PRO A 124 -5.41 -7.03 1.09
CA PRO A 124 -4.51 -6.21 0.27
C PRO A 124 -4.92 -4.74 0.26
N ASN A 125 -3.95 -3.84 0.37
CA ASN A 125 -4.18 -2.39 0.35
C ASN A 125 -4.10 -1.79 -1.06
N LEU A 126 -3.42 -2.49 -1.99
CA LEU A 126 -3.19 -2.04 -3.35
C LEU A 126 -4.46 -1.64 -4.15
N PRO A 127 -5.63 -2.31 -4.01
CA PRO A 127 -6.85 -1.89 -4.70
C PRO A 127 -7.31 -0.48 -4.30
N PHE A 128 -7.29 -0.19 -2.99
CA PHE A 128 -7.66 1.12 -2.46
C PHE A 128 -6.65 2.19 -2.89
N LEU A 129 -5.35 1.89 -2.78
CA LEU A 129 -4.28 2.82 -3.17
C LEU A 129 -4.37 3.20 -4.66
N ILE A 130 -4.61 2.22 -5.53
CA ILE A 130 -4.79 2.45 -6.98
C ILE A 130 -6.02 3.34 -7.22
N GLN A 131 -7.15 3.03 -6.61
CA GLN A 131 -8.38 3.83 -6.78
C GLN A 131 -8.17 5.29 -6.32
N GLU A 132 -7.48 5.48 -5.20
CA GLU A 132 -7.17 6.82 -4.70
C GLU A 132 -6.22 7.58 -5.64
N ILE A 133 -5.25 6.90 -6.24
CA ILE A 133 -4.34 7.48 -7.24
C ILE A 133 -5.06 7.80 -8.55
N GLU A 134 -5.92 6.92 -9.04
CA GLU A 134 -6.73 7.12 -10.24
C GLU A 134 -7.58 8.40 -10.12
N ALA A 135 -8.10 8.71 -8.93
CA ALA A 135 -8.84 9.95 -8.67
C ALA A 135 -8.00 11.23 -8.83
N LEU A 136 -6.66 11.13 -8.83
CA LEU A 136 -5.74 12.25 -9.03
C LEU A 136 -5.35 12.46 -10.50
N ILE A 137 -5.63 11.50 -11.39
CA ILE A 137 -5.20 11.53 -12.80
C ILE A 137 -6.09 12.45 -13.66
N GLN A 138 -7.25 12.87 -13.13
CA GLN A 138 -8.22 13.75 -13.80
C GLN A 138 -7.61 15.00 -14.43
#